data_AF-A0A5P1ET18-F1
#
_entry.id   AF-A0A5P1ET18-F1
#
_cell.length_a   1.000
_cell.length_b   1.000
_cell.length_c   1.000
_cell.angle_alpha   90.00
_cell.angle_beta   90.00
_cell.angle_gamma   90.00
#
_symmetry.space_group_name_H-M   'P 1'
#
loop_
_entity.id
_entity.type
_entity.pdbx_description
1 polymer ?
#
loop_
_entity_poly.entity_id
_entity_poly.type
_entity_poly.pdbx_seq_one_letter_code
_entity_poly.pdbx_strand_id
1 'polypeptide(L)'
;MALRSLDNALPAKLERPKKTMKVATLHSELPLDSSLNNENTPPQPKASDPSAEYIASEDLQALSDPGAKIKVLWEELESKDWTKVCEALNDVRRLALHHSALLLPILENVMLIMVKSLKNPRSALCKTAIMTSTDIFHSFGHILLSASDETKAFDNLLLQLLLKASQDKRFVCEEAQKALDTMAQFTTPLPLLKKLQSCVNHVNLRVRAKAAVSISKCVSNMELEIIKEFGLGTLLQIAAELLNDRLPDAREAARSIINVIHSGFPKKDDTKENDDEEETSETWQSFCSSNLPPISAQSVAKLVSQ
;
A
#
# COMPACT_ATOMS: atom_id res chain seq x y z
N MET A 1 76.67 -11.87 -3.30
CA MET A 1 75.59 -12.88 -3.35
C MET A 1 74.39 -12.19 -3.98
N ALA A 2 74.20 -12.31 -5.30
CA ALA A 2 73.51 -13.41 -6.02
C ALA A 2 71.98 -13.33 -5.90
N LEU A 3 71.36 -13.25 -7.08
CA LEU A 3 69.96 -12.93 -7.43
C LEU A 3 68.99 -14.13 -7.36
N ARG A 4 67.68 -13.82 -7.42
CA ARG A 4 66.49 -14.64 -7.84
C ARG A 4 65.90 -15.59 -6.78
N SER A 5 64.58 -15.90 -6.75
CA SER A 5 63.54 -15.82 -7.78
C SER A 5 62.12 -15.67 -7.18
N LEU A 6 61.23 -15.07 -7.97
CA LEU A 6 59.76 -15.11 -7.85
C LEU A 6 59.26 -16.51 -8.23
N ASP A 7 58.24 -17.01 -7.53
CA ASP A 7 57.39 -18.08 -8.06
C ASP A 7 55.91 -17.78 -7.83
N ASN A 8 55.18 -17.69 -8.94
CA ASN A 8 53.75 -17.52 -9.06
C ASN A 8 53.13 -18.92 -9.23
N ALA A 9 52.20 -19.33 -8.37
CA ALA A 9 51.28 -20.42 -8.69
C ALA A 9 49.92 -20.22 -7.99
N LEU A 10 48.86 -20.15 -8.80
CA LEU A 10 47.45 -20.07 -8.42
C LEU A 10 46.97 -21.37 -7.75
N PRO A 11 46.05 -21.33 -6.75
CA PRO A 11 45.42 -22.53 -6.24
C PRO A 11 44.28 -23.03 -7.16
N ALA A 12 44.32 -24.32 -7.47
CA ALA A 12 43.38 -25.04 -8.32
C ALA A 12 42.06 -25.42 -7.61
N LYS A 13 41.01 -25.61 -8.43
CA LYS A 13 39.61 -25.90 -8.09
C LYS A 13 39.44 -27.20 -7.26
N LEU A 14 38.55 -27.15 -6.27
CA LEU A 14 38.04 -28.29 -5.51
C LEU A 14 36.76 -28.85 -6.17
N GLU A 15 36.83 -30.07 -6.71
CA GLU A 15 35.67 -30.86 -7.16
C GLU A 15 35.09 -31.72 -6.02
N ARG A 16 33.75 -31.84 -5.97
CA ARG A 16 33.00 -32.68 -5.02
C ARG A 16 32.96 -34.15 -5.46
N PRO A 17 32.99 -35.13 -4.55
CA PRO A 17 32.87 -36.55 -4.91
C PRO A 17 31.41 -37.00 -5.13
N LYS A 18 31.22 -37.85 -6.15
CA LYS A 18 29.98 -38.55 -6.53
C LYS A 18 29.71 -39.74 -5.58
N LYS A 19 28.44 -39.95 -5.19
CA LYS A 19 27.99 -41.18 -4.50
C LYS A 19 27.39 -42.18 -5.50
N THR A 20 27.76 -43.44 -5.31
CA THR A 20 27.50 -44.62 -6.14
C THR A 20 26.16 -45.29 -5.86
N MET A 21 25.70 -46.01 -6.89
CA MET A 21 24.44 -46.73 -7.05
C MET A 21 24.52 -48.13 -6.41
N LYS A 22 23.43 -48.64 -5.82
CA LYS A 22 23.25 -50.06 -5.47
C LYS A 22 21.95 -50.59 -6.10
N VAL A 23 22.08 -51.71 -6.80
CA VAL A 23 21.00 -52.52 -7.38
C VAL A 23 20.76 -53.73 -6.49
N ALA A 24 19.49 -54.12 -6.30
CA ALA A 24 19.08 -55.51 -6.11
C ALA A 24 17.59 -55.69 -6.52
N THR A 25 17.38 -56.68 -7.36
CA THR A 25 16.19 -57.28 -8.02
C THR A 25 15.37 -58.16 -7.02
N LEU A 26 14.12 -58.65 -7.20
CA LEU A 26 13.15 -58.88 -8.31
C LEU A 26 11.77 -59.38 -7.74
N HIS A 27 10.72 -59.37 -8.60
CA HIS A 27 9.39 -60.07 -8.59
C HIS A 27 8.26 -59.50 -7.67
N SER A 28 6.98 -59.36 -8.05
CA SER A 28 6.08 -60.03 -9.03
C SER A 28 4.78 -59.24 -9.32
N GLU A 29 4.28 -59.41 -10.56
CA GLU A 29 2.88 -59.40 -11.06
C GLU A 29 2.04 -58.11 -11.21
N LEU A 30 1.65 -57.87 -12.47
CA LEU A 30 0.57 -57.00 -12.97
C LEU A 30 -0.73 -57.81 -13.10
N PRO A 31 -1.89 -57.14 -13.20
CA PRO A 31 -2.56 -57.09 -14.51
C PRO A 31 -2.90 -55.67 -14.98
N LEU A 32 -2.75 -55.45 -16.29
CA LEU A 32 -3.23 -54.29 -17.01
C LEU A 32 -4.77 -54.29 -17.12
N ASP A 33 -5.39 -53.12 -16.99
CA ASP A 33 -6.36 -52.72 -18.00
C ASP A 33 -6.39 -51.19 -18.23
N SER A 34 -6.65 -50.90 -19.49
CA SER A 34 -6.57 -49.69 -20.30
C SER A 34 -7.21 -48.39 -19.77
N SER A 35 -6.50 -47.27 -19.90
CA SER A 35 -7.06 -46.01 -20.44
C SER A 35 -5.97 -44.99 -20.75
N LEU A 36 -6.25 -44.21 -21.78
CA LEU A 36 -5.32 -43.42 -22.58
C LEU A 36 -4.81 -42.19 -21.83
N ASN A 37 -3.50 -41.96 -21.88
CA ASN A 37 -2.86 -40.77 -21.34
C ASN A 37 -3.08 -39.60 -22.32
N ASN A 38 -4.02 -38.69 -22.01
CA ASN A 38 -4.20 -37.45 -22.76
C ASN A 38 -3.53 -36.31 -21.99
N GLU A 39 -2.23 -36.17 -22.19
CA GLU A 39 -1.36 -35.18 -21.54
C GLU A 39 -1.49 -33.82 -22.25
N ASN A 40 -2.66 -33.18 -22.18
CA ASN A 40 -2.79 -31.77 -22.55
C ASN A 40 -4.03 -31.08 -21.94
N THR A 41 -4.15 -31.10 -20.61
CA THR A 41 -5.12 -30.24 -19.91
C THR A 41 -4.35 -29.19 -19.10
N PRO A 42 -4.61 -27.89 -19.27
CA PRO A 42 -4.02 -26.86 -18.41
C PRO A 42 -4.36 -27.17 -16.94
N PRO A 43 -3.48 -26.87 -15.97
CA PRO A 43 -3.83 -27.02 -14.57
C PRO A 43 -5.09 -26.19 -14.29
N GLN A 44 -6.18 -26.85 -13.91
CA GLN A 44 -7.36 -26.15 -13.43
C GLN A 44 -6.95 -25.22 -12.27
N PRO A 45 -7.54 -24.01 -12.18
CA PRO A 45 -7.28 -23.14 -11.05
C PRO A 45 -7.64 -23.90 -9.78
N LYS A 46 -6.65 -24.04 -8.89
CA LYS A 46 -6.86 -24.60 -7.55
C LYS A 46 -8.04 -23.88 -6.92
N ALA A 47 -9.03 -24.67 -6.52
CA ALA A 47 -10.26 -24.22 -5.89
C ALA A 47 -9.96 -23.16 -4.81
N SER A 48 -10.71 -22.06 -4.87
CA SER A 48 -10.79 -21.06 -3.82
C SER A 48 -11.10 -21.73 -2.48
N ASP A 49 -10.37 -21.31 -1.44
CA ASP A 49 -10.59 -21.67 -0.04
C ASP A 49 -12.08 -21.45 0.33
N PRO A 50 -12.88 -22.51 0.62
CA PRO A 50 -14.34 -22.41 0.64
C PRO A 50 -14.92 -22.02 2.01
N SER A 51 -14.45 -20.94 2.66
CA SER A 51 -14.94 -20.60 4.01
C SER A 51 -15.11 -19.12 4.37
N ALA A 52 -14.95 -18.18 3.44
CA ALA A 52 -15.23 -16.76 3.72
C ALA A 52 -16.07 -16.15 2.59
N GLU A 53 -17.36 -15.96 2.86
CA GLU A 53 -18.22 -15.11 2.03
C GLU A 53 -17.81 -13.65 2.26
N TYR A 54 -17.43 -12.95 1.19
CA TYR A 54 -17.03 -11.54 1.25
C TYR A 54 -18.23 -10.67 0.89
N ILE A 55 -18.86 -10.08 1.91
CA ILE A 55 -19.99 -9.18 1.74
C ILE A 55 -19.47 -7.75 1.54
N ALA A 56 -19.94 -7.06 0.50
CA ALA A 56 -19.58 -5.68 0.22
C ALA A 56 -20.10 -4.74 1.32
N SER A 57 -19.48 -3.58 1.51
CA SER A 57 -19.79 -2.70 2.64
C SER A 57 -21.22 -2.14 2.56
N GLU A 58 -21.68 -1.86 1.34
CA GLU A 58 -23.04 -1.44 1.00
C GLU A 58 -24.12 -2.49 1.31
N ASP A 59 -23.73 -3.78 1.34
CA ASP A 59 -24.65 -4.90 1.57
C ASP A 59 -24.68 -5.32 3.05
N LEU A 60 -23.78 -4.81 3.88
CA LEU A 60 -23.70 -5.16 5.30
C LEU A 60 -24.91 -4.64 6.07
N GLN A 61 -25.62 -5.55 6.72
CA GLN A 61 -26.77 -5.23 7.57
C GLN A 61 -26.32 -4.89 9.00
N ALA A 62 -27.09 -4.02 9.67
CA ALA A 62 -26.90 -3.72 11.08
C ALA A 62 -26.98 -4.99 11.97
N LEU A 63 -26.38 -4.94 13.16
CA LEU A 63 -26.47 -6.01 14.16
C LEU A 63 -27.82 -5.93 14.87
N SER A 64 -28.45 -7.09 15.13
CA SER A 64 -29.73 -7.13 15.86
C SER A 64 -29.60 -6.69 17.31
N ASP A 65 -28.48 -7.02 17.96
CA ASP A 65 -28.13 -6.56 19.31
C ASP A 65 -26.65 -6.13 19.36
N PRO A 66 -26.33 -4.89 18.94
CA PRO A 66 -24.96 -4.40 18.92
C PRO A 66 -24.38 -4.24 20.34
N GLY A 67 -25.23 -4.04 21.36
CA GLY A 67 -24.82 -3.90 22.75
C GLY A 67 -24.40 -5.22 23.41
N ALA A 68 -25.02 -6.34 23.03
CA ALA A 68 -24.52 -7.66 23.41
C ALA A 68 -23.27 -8.02 22.62
N LYS A 69 -23.24 -7.75 21.31
CA LYS A 69 -22.10 -8.10 20.45
C LYS A 69 -20.81 -7.41 20.89
N ILE A 70 -20.84 -6.11 21.21
CA ILE A 70 -19.62 -5.39 21.63
C ILE A 70 -18.97 -5.98 22.90
N LYS A 71 -19.75 -6.60 23.79
CA LYS A 71 -19.25 -7.20 25.05
C LYS A 71 -18.41 -8.45 24.82
N VAL A 72 -18.71 -9.23 23.78
CA VAL A 72 -18.01 -10.48 23.45
C VAL A 72 -16.97 -10.29 22.34
N LEU A 73 -17.07 -9.18 21.58
CA LEU A 73 -16.26 -8.93 20.39
C LEU A 73 -14.76 -9.05 20.65
N TRP A 74 -14.27 -8.55 21.79
CA TRP A 74 -12.84 -8.60 22.12
C TRP A 74 -12.32 -10.05 22.22
N GLU A 75 -13.06 -10.93 22.90
CA GLU A 75 -12.71 -12.34 23.02
C GLU A 75 -12.73 -13.04 21.65
N GLU A 76 -13.72 -12.71 20.81
CA GLU A 76 -13.83 -13.25 19.45
C GLU A 76 -12.66 -12.81 18.55
N LEU A 77 -12.21 -11.54 18.66
CA LEU A 77 -11.06 -10.99 17.94
C LEU A 77 -9.72 -11.61 18.38
N GLU A 78 -9.60 -12.01 19.65
CA GLU A 78 -8.39 -12.65 20.20
C GLU A 78 -8.35 -14.18 19.98
N SER A 79 -9.38 -14.74 19.35
CA SER A 79 -9.46 -16.17 19.02
C SER A 79 -8.21 -16.67 18.29
N LYS A 80 -7.78 -17.88 18.65
CA LYS A 80 -6.73 -18.61 17.91
C LYS A 80 -7.27 -19.21 16.60
N ASP A 81 -8.58 -19.36 16.50
CA ASP A 81 -9.25 -19.81 15.29
C ASP A 81 -9.48 -18.64 14.34
N TRP A 82 -8.82 -18.68 13.18
CA TRP A 82 -8.79 -17.59 12.22
C TRP A 82 -10.15 -17.34 11.57
N THR A 83 -11.02 -18.35 11.49
CA THR A 83 -12.38 -18.20 10.95
C THR A 83 -13.23 -17.35 11.90
N LYS A 84 -13.15 -17.60 13.21
CA LYS A 84 -13.78 -16.76 14.24
C LYS A 84 -13.27 -15.32 14.20
N VAL A 85 -11.98 -15.12 13.93
CA VAL A 85 -11.44 -13.76 13.74
C VAL A 85 -12.01 -13.11 12.48
N CYS A 86 -12.22 -13.85 11.39
CA CYS A 86 -12.92 -13.32 10.22
C CYS A 86 -14.37 -12.90 10.54
N GLU A 87 -15.11 -13.73 11.27
CA GLU A 87 -16.47 -13.43 11.71
C GLU A 87 -16.50 -12.17 12.60
N ALA A 88 -15.60 -12.11 13.59
CA ALA A 88 -15.47 -10.95 14.47
C ALA A 88 -15.09 -9.67 13.70
N LEU A 89 -14.20 -9.75 12.72
CA LEU A 89 -13.86 -8.63 11.84
C LEU A 89 -15.05 -8.19 10.99
N ASN A 90 -15.90 -9.10 10.52
CA ASN A 90 -17.15 -8.72 9.86
C ASN A 90 -18.14 -8.04 10.83
N ASP A 91 -18.19 -8.45 12.10
CA ASP A 91 -18.97 -7.72 13.11
C ASP A 91 -18.37 -6.34 13.40
N VAL A 92 -17.03 -6.19 13.41
CA VAL A 92 -16.36 -4.87 13.46
C VAL A 92 -16.81 -3.99 12.29
N ARG A 93 -16.86 -4.52 11.06
CA ARG A 93 -17.33 -3.78 9.88
C ARG A 93 -18.77 -3.27 10.06
N ARG A 94 -19.66 -4.15 10.52
CA ARG A 94 -21.07 -3.79 10.79
C ARG A 94 -21.20 -2.74 11.90
N LEU A 95 -20.42 -2.87 12.97
CA LEU A 95 -20.37 -1.88 14.05
C LEU A 95 -19.81 -0.54 13.56
N ALA A 96 -18.76 -0.53 12.74
CA ALA A 96 -18.19 0.69 12.18
C ALA A 96 -19.23 1.48 11.38
N LEU A 97 -19.94 0.80 10.47
CA LEU A 97 -20.89 1.43 9.56
C LEU A 97 -22.21 1.83 10.23
N HIS A 98 -22.74 1.02 11.15
CA HIS A 98 -24.10 1.20 11.70
C HIS A 98 -24.14 1.64 13.17
N HIS A 99 -23.06 1.44 13.92
CA HIS A 99 -23.01 1.65 15.37
C HIS A 99 -21.64 2.19 15.84
N SER A 100 -21.05 3.12 15.08
CA SER A 100 -19.65 3.56 15.24
C SER A 100 -19.29 4.00 16.67
N ALA A 101 -20.22 4.62 17.38
CA ALA A 101 -20.06 5.06 18.77
C ALA A 101 -19.71 3.92 19.75
N LEU A 102 -20.18 2.69 19.50
CA LEU A 102 -19.86 1.52 20.34
C LEU A 102 -18.43 1.01 20.11
N LEU A 103 -17.92 1.19 18.89
CA LEU A 103 -16.60 0.71 18.49
C LEU A 103 -15.49 1.69 18.87
N LEU A 104 -15.80 2.99 18.89
CA LEU A 104 -14.84 4.07 19.19
C LEU A 104 -13.97 3.82 20.43
N PRO A 105 -14.51 3.38 21.59
CA PRO A 105 -13.70 3.16 22.80
C PRO A 105 -12.64 2.05 22.67
N ILE A 106 -12.78 1.14 21.70
CA ILE A 106 -11.86 0.02 21.49
C ILE A 106 -11.16 0.08 20.12
N LEU A 107 -11.30 1.20 19.40
CA LEU A 107 -10.84 1.34 18.01
C LEU A 107 -9.34 1.08 17.84
N GLU A 108 -8.51 1.57 18.76
CA GLU A 108 -7.06 1.33 18.71
C GLU A 108 -6.73 -0.16 18.84
N ASN A 109 -7.37 -0.85 19.78
CA ASN A 109 -7.20 -2.30 19.96
C ASN A 109 -7.65 -3.09 18.73
N VAL A 110 -8.75 -2.67 18.10
CA VAL A 110 -9.23 -3.23 16.83
C VAL A 110 -8.18 -3.04 15.72
N MET A 111 -7.58 -1.86 15.58
CA MET A 111 -6.50 -1.62 14.62
C MET A 111 -5.29 -2.53 14.87
N LEU A 112 -4.92 -2.79 16.12
CA LEU A 112 -3.84 -3.74 16.45
C LEU A 112 -4.16 -5.17 15.99
N ILE A 113 -5.41 -5.62 16.19
CA ILE A 113 -5.87 -6.92 15.66
C ILE A 113 -5.86 -6.92 14.13
N MET A 114 -6.28 -5.85 13.46
CA MET A 114 -6.21 -5.73 12.01
C MET A 114 -4.77 -5.86 11.50
N VAL A 115 -3.80 -5.19 12.14
CA VAL A 115 -2.37 -5.33 11.81
C VAL A 115 -1.90 -6.78 11.93
N LYS A 116 -2.28 -7.48 13.01
CA LYS A 116 -1.96 -8.90 13.21
C LYS A 116 -2.58 -9.78 12.12
N SER A 117 -3.84 -9.51 11.76
CA SER A 117 -4.59 -10.23 10.72
C SER A 117 -4.02 -10.00 9.32
N LEU A 118 -3.58 -8.78 8.99
CA LEU A 118 -2.90 -8.48 7.74
C LEU A 118 -1.57 -9.22 7.61
N LYS A 119 -0.83 -9.42 8.71
CA LYS A 119 0.42 -10.19 8.70
C LYS A 119 0.21 -11.70 8.57
N ASN A 120 -1.03 -12.18 8.70
CA ASN A 120 -1.35 -13.61 8.59
C ASN A 120 -1.16 -14.12 7.14
N PRO A 121 -0.62 -15.34 6.94
CA PRO A 121 -0.45 -15.90 5.59
C PRO A 121 -1.77 -16.31 4.91
N ARG A 122 -2.87 -16.46 5.67
CA ARG A 122 -4.17 -16.82 5.11
C ARG A 122 -4.79 -15.63 4.39
N SER A 123 -5.02 -15.77 3.08
CA SER A 123 -5.58 -14.68 2.29
C SER A 123 -7.01 -14.32 2.66
N ALA A 124 -7.80 -15.27 3.19
CA ALA A 124 -9.15 -14.97 3.64
C ALA A 124 -9.14 -13.98 4.80
N LEU A 125 -8.43 -14.31 5.89
CA LEU A 125 -8.26 -13.41 7.03
C LEU A 125 -7.60 -12.08 6.62
N CYS A 126 -6.58 -12.12 5.78
CA CYS A 126 -5.93 -10.91 5.28
C CYS A 126 -6.92 -10.02 4.52
N LYS A 127 -7.74 -10.58 3.62
CA LYS A 127 -8.71 -9.80 2.86
C LYS A 127 -9.82 -9.25 3.76
N THR A 128 -10.35 -10.03 4.68
CA THR A 128 -11.35 -9.56 5.64
C THR A 128 -10.82 -8.38 6.46
N ALA A 129 -9.55 -8.44 6.90
CA ALA A 129 -8.91 -7.32 7.61
C ALA A 129 -8.72 -6.07 6.72
N ILE A 130 -8.46 -6.24 5.42
CA ILE A 130 -8.39 -5.12 4.47
C ILE A 130 -9.77 -4.49 4.29
N MET A 131 -10.82 -5.29 4.06
CA MET A 131 -12.20 -4.79 3.95
C MET A 131 -12.63 -4.07 5.24
N THR A 132 -12.21 -4.61 6.40
CA THR A 132 -12.39 -3.94 7.68
C THR A 132 -11.68 -2.58 7.72
N SER A 133 -10.47 -2.47 7.15
CA SER A 133 -9.74 -1.20 7.07
C SER A 133 -10.51 -0.16 6.27
N THR A 134 -11.11 -0.56 5.14
CA THR A 134 -11.99 0.32 4.34
C THR A 134 -13.11 0.91 5.19
N ASP A 135 -13.87 0.06 5.90
CA ASP A 135 -15.01 0.51 6.71
C ASP A 135 -14.60 1.36 7.91
N ILE A 136 -13.43 1.06 8.49
CA ILE A 136 -12.84 1.87 9.56
C ILE A 136 -12.43 3.26 9.04
N PHE A 137 -11.77 3.36 7.89
CA PHE A 137 -11.40 4.65 7.32
C PHE A 137 -12.64 5.48 6.95
N HIS A 138 -13.64 4.85 6.35
CA HIS A 138 -14.91 5.50 6.04
C HIS A 138 -15.59 6.08 7.29
N SER A 139 -15.65 5.30 8.38
CA SER A 139 -16.43 5.65 9.56
C SER A 139 -15.67 6.55 10.56
N PHE A 140 -14.35 6.38 10.66
CA PHE A 140 -13.53 7.03 11.68
C PHE A 140 -12.41 7.90 11.10
N GLY A 141 -12.23 7.98 9.78
CA GLY A 141 -11.11 8.69 9.15
C GLY A 141 -10.87 10.10 9.67
N HIS A 142 -11.94 10.87 9.87
CA HIS A 142 -11.90 12.25 10.38
C HIS A 142 -11.35 12.39 11.82
N ILE A 143 -11.35 11.30 12.61
CA ILE A 143 -10.85 11.30 14.00
C ILE A 143 -9.67 10.34 14.24
N LEU A 144 -9.34 9.46 13.29
CA LEU A 144 -8.25 8.48 13.47
C LEU A 144 -6.90 9.14 13.76
N LEU A 145 -6.68 10.34 13.25
CA LEU A 145 -5.44 11.11 13.41
C LEU A 145 -5.64 12.43 14.19
N SER A 146 -6.78 12.59 14.89
CA SER A 146 -7.07 13.81 15.66
C SER A 146 -6.50 13.78 17.08
N ALA A 147 -6.10 12.60 17.59
CA ALA A 147 -5.44 12.48 18.88
C ALA A 147 -3.98 12.93 18.77
N SER A 148 -3.52 13.70 19.76
CA SER A 148 -2.15 14.22 19.86
C SER A 148 -1.08 13.15 20.07
N ASP A 149 -1.48 11.92 20.38
CA ASP A 149 -0.58 10.79 20.48
C ASP A 149 -0.38 10.16 19.10
N GLU A 150 0.88 10.07 18.69
CA GLU A 150 1.28 9.31 17.51
C GLU A 150 0.69 7.90 17.58
N THR A 151 -0.38 7.64 16.83
CA THR A 151 -1.03 6.33 16.82
C THR A 151 -0.15 5.33 16.08
N LYS A 152 0.81 4.73 16.78
CA LYS A 152 1.67 3.64 16.28
C LYS A 152 0.85 2.51 15.65
N ALA A 153 -0.38 2.30 16.12
CA ALA A 153 -1.33 1.38 15.51
C ALA A 153 -1.65 1.76 14.05
N PHE A 154 -1.96 3.04 13.79
CA PHE A 154 -2.20 3.56 12.44
C PHE A 154 -0.97 3.42 11.55
N ASP A 155 0.22 3.80 12.04
CA ASP A 155 1.47 3.72 11.25
C ASP A 155 1.75 2.28 10.80
N ASN A 156 1.53 1.32 11.70
CA ASN A 156 1.65 -0.09 11.37
C ASN A 156 0.58 -0.55 10.39
N LEU A 157 -0.67 -0.09 10.56
CA LEU A 157 -1.78 -0.44 9.66
C LEU A 157 -1.52 0.09 8.25
N LEU A 158 -1.15 1.37 8.11
CA LEU A 158 -0.75 2.01 6.86
C LEU A 158 0.37 1.22 6.17
N LEU A 159 1.45 0.91 6.90
CA LEU A 159 2.55 0.15 6.32
C LEU A 159 2.09 -1.25 5.85
N GLN A 160 1.25 -1.94 6.62
CA GLN A 160 0.72 -3.24 6.19
C GLN A 160 -0.15 -3.12 4.95
N LEU A 161 -1.02 -2.13 4.85
CA LEU A 161 -1.85 -1.91 3.66
C LEU A 161 -1.00 -1.61 2.42
N LEU A 162 0.02 -0.76 2.55
CA LEU A 162 0.98 -0.49 1.46
C LEU A 162 1.71 -1.76 1.01
N LEU A 163 2.15 -2.60 1.96
CA LEU A 163 2.78 -3.89 1.65
C LEU A 163 1.80 -4.82 0.93
N LYS A 164 0.53 -4.86 1.34
CA LYS A 164 -0.50 -5.68 0.68
C LYS A 164 -0.90 -5.16 -0.68
N ALA A 165 -0.90 -3.85 -0.89
CA ALA A 165 -1.13 -3.23 -2.20
C ALA A 165 0.05 -3.44 -3.18
N SER A 166 1.21 -3.83 -2.67
CA SER A 166 2.47 -3.99 -3.42
C SER A 166 2.78 -5.43 -3.86
N GLN A 167 1.93 -6.41 -3.54
CA GLN A 167 2.12 -7.82 -3.90
C GLN A 167 1.47 -8.17 -5.24
N ASP A 168 1.83 -9.33 -5.81
CA ASP A 168 1.31 -9.79 -7.11
C ASP A 168 -0.04 -10.53 -7.01
N LYS A 169 -0.50 -10.88 -5.80
CA LYS A 169 -1.79 -11.55 -5.58
C LYS A 169 -2.95 -10.56 -5.75
N ARG A 170 -3.46 -10.48 -6.99
CA ARG A 170 -4.53 -9.57 -7.45
C ARG A 170 -5.67 -9.40 -6.45
N PHE A 171 -6.25 -10.51 -6.01
CA PHE A 171 -7.38 -10.54 -5.08
C PHE A 171 -7.15 -9.79 -3.75
N VAL A 172 -5.91 -9.73 -3.27
CA VAL A 172 -5.55 -9.04 -2.02
C VAL A 172 -5.05 -7.63 -2.33
N CYS A 173 -4.27 -7.44 -3.40
CA CYS A 173 -3.70 -6.12 -3.70
C CYS A 173 -4.73 -5.12 -4.22
N GLU A 174 -5.74 -5.55 -4.99
CA GLU A 174 -6.84 -4.68 -5.41
C GLU A 174 -7.68 -4.21 -4.21
N GLU A 175 -7.97 -5.12 -3.27
CA GLU A 175 -8.69 -4.75 -2.05
C GLU A 175 -7.87 -3.77 -1.19
N ALA A 176 -6.55 -3.98 -1.09
CA ALA A 176 -5.68 -3.08 -0.33
C ALA A 176 -5.59 -1.69 -0.97
N GLN A 177 -5.63 -1.61 -2.31
CA GLN A 177 -5.68 -0.33 -3.02
C GLN A 177 -7.00 0.41 -2.73
N LYS A 178 -8.15 -0.28 -2.74
CA LYS A 178 -9.43 0.33 -2.35
C LYS A 178 -9.41 0.88 -0.91
N ALA A 179 -8.80 0.15 0.02
CA ALA A 179 -8.65 0.61 1.40
C ALA A 179 -7.78 1.87 1.49
N LEU A 180 -6.66 1.93 0.76
CA LEU A 180 -5.79 3.12 0.70
C LEU A 180 -6.50 4.32 0.05
N ASP A 181 -7.33 4.08 -0.96
CA ASP A 181 -8.13 5.12 -1.62
C ASP A 181 -9.16 5.71 -0.68
N THR A 182 -9.86 4.83 0.05
CA THR A 182 -10.82 5.23 1.09
C THR A 182 -10.12 6.01 2.21
N MET A 183 -8.93 5.56 2.64
CA MET A 183 -8.12 6.30 3.60
C MET A 183 -7.79 7.71 3.12
N ALA A 184 -7.33 7.87 1.87
CA ALA A 184 -7.01 9.17 1.29
C ALA A 184 -8.23 10.08 1.09
N GLN A 185 -9.44 9.50 1.01
CA GLN A 185 -10.69 10.24 0.86
C GLN A 185 -11.26 10.71 2.21
N PHE A 186 -11.24 9.86 3.23
CA PHE A 186 -12.00 10.08 4.48
C PHE A 186 -11.13 10.48 5.68
N THR A 187 -9.80 10.37 5.58
CA THR A 187 -8.90 10.74 6.69
C THR A 187 -8.55 12.22 6.64
N THR A 188 -8.40 12.84 7.81
CA THR A 188 -7.96 14.24 7.92
C THR A 188 -6.66 14.45 7.13
N PRO A 189 -6.66 15.32 6.09
CA PRO A 189 -5.63 15.23 5.05
C PRO A 189 -4.21 15.60 5.52
N LEU A 190 -4.07 16.65 6.33
CA LEU A 190 -2.76 17.15 6.76
C LEU A 190 -1.98 16.15 7.65
N PRO A 191 -2.57 15.58 8.72
CA PRO A 191 -1.92 14.49 9.46
C PRO A 191 -1.60 13.28 8.58
N LEU A 192 -2.50 12.91 7.65
CA LEU A 192 -2.27 11.78 6.76
C LEU A 192 -1.06 12.00 5.84
N LEU A 193 -0.90 13.19 5.27
CA LEU A 193 0.29 13.53 4.48
C LEU A 193 1.58 13.36 5.26
N LYS A 194 1.61 13.86 6.51
CA LYS A 194 2.78 13.72 7.39
C LYS A 194 3.12 12.24 7.62
N LYS A 195 2.12 11.37 7.80
CA LYS A 195 2.34 9.92 7.92
C LYS A 195 2.85 9.30 6.62
N LEU A 196 2.25 9.63 5.47
CA LEU A 196 2.63 9.10 4.16
C LEU A 196 4.02 9.55 3.70
N GLN A 197 4.48 10.74 4.09
CA GLN A 197 5.81 11.26 3.76
C GLN A 197 6.93 10.29 4.18
N SER A 198 6.77 9.60 5.30
CA SER A 198 7.75 8.59 5.74
C SER A 198 7.80 7.36 4.81
N CYS A 199 6.71 7.06 4.10
CA CYS A 199 6.55 5.86 3.29
C CYS A 199 7.05 6.03 1.85
N VAL A 200 7.11 7.26 1.33
CA VAL A 200 7.64 7.54 -0.02
C VAL A 200 9.16 7.42 -0.12
N ASN A 201 9.87 7.23 1.00
CA ASN A 201 11.31 6.94 1.04
C ASN A 201 11.63 5.46 1.32
N HIS A 202 10.62 4.59 1.28
CA HIS A 202 10.78 3.18 1.61
C HIS A 202 11.73 2.45 0.64
N VAL A 203 12.52 1.48 1.10
CA VAL A 203 13.49 0.77 0.25
C VAL A 203 12.83 -0.07 -0.86
N ASN A 204 11.65 -0.62 -0.59
CA ASN A 204 10.85 -1.34 -1.59
C ASN A 204 10.15 -0.37 -2.55
N LEU A 205 10.53 -0.44 -3.84
CA LEU A 205 10.01 0.40 -4.91
C LEU A 205 8.48 0.37 -5.01
N ARG A 206 7.86 -0.81 -4.87
CA ARG A 206 6.40 -0.96 -5.00
C ARG A 206 5.66 -0.28 -3.85
N VAL A 207 6.21 -0.37 -2.64
CA VAL A 207 5.67 0.34 -1.46
C VAL A 207 5.76 1.84 -1.66
N ARG A 208 6.91 2.37 -2.13
CA ARG A 208 7.03 3.80 -2.45
C ARG A 208 6.03 4.25 -3.48
N ALA A 209 5.84 3.48 -4.55
CA ALA A 209 4.87 3.80 -5.58
C ALA A 209 3.43 3.86 -5.03
N LYS A 210 3.03 2.92 -4.17
CA LYS A 210 1.70 2.96 -3.54
C LYS A 210 1.56 4.11 -2.53
N ALA A 211 2.62 4.46 -1.82
CA ALA A 211 2.64 5.64 -0.96
C ALA A 211 2.51 6.92 -1.78
N ALA A 212 3.24 7.04 -2.90
CA ALA A 212 3.17 8.18 -3.82
C ALA A 212 1.75 8.37 -4.38
N VAL A 213 1.12 7.29 -4.85
CA VAL A 213 -0.28 7.31 -5.32
C VAL A 213 -1.23 7.76 -4.19
N SER A 214 -1.01 7.29 -2.95
CA SER A 214 -1.83 7.70 -1.81
C SER A 214 -1.65 9.19 -1.49
N ILE A 215 -0.43 9.73 -1.57
CA ILE A 215 -0.15 11.17 -1.42
C ILE A 215 -0.86 11.96 -2.53
N SER A 216 -0.72 11.56 -3.79
CA SER A 216 -1.37 12.23 -4.93
C SER A 216 -2.89 12.31 -4.75
N LYS A 217 -3.54 11.21 -4.32
CA LYS A 217 -4.98 11.20 -4.03
C LYS A 217 -5.34 12.10 -2.85
N CYS A 218 -4.56 12.03 -1.77
CA CYS A 218 -4.76 12.87 -0.59
C CYS A 218 -4.70 14.36 -0.98
N VAL A 219 -3.64 14.77 -1.67
CA VAL A 219 -3.43 16.16 -2.15
C VAL A 219 -4.53 16.61 -3.11
N SER A 220 -4.99 15.74 -4.02
CA SER A 220 -6.04 16.09 -4.99
C SER A 220 -7.39 16.37 -4.34
N ASN A 221 -7.62 15.86 -3.13
CA ASN A 221 -8.84 16.08 -2.35
C ASN A 221 -8.72 17.25 -1.35
N MET A 222 -7.59 17.96 -1.31
CA MET A 222 -7.35 19.06 -0.39
C MET A 222 -7.65 20.41 -1.01
N GLU A 223 -8.09 21.33 -0.15
CA GLU A 223 -8.09 22.75 -0.44
C GLU A 223 -6.64 23.29 -0.45
N LEU A 224 -6.39 24.31 -1.27
CA LEU A 224 -5.06 24.88 -1.48
C LEU A 224 -4.45 25.41 -0.18
N GLU A 225 -5.28 25.93 0.72
CA GLU A 225 -4.92 26.43 2.05
C GLU A 225 -4.29 25.32 2.91
N ILE A 226 -4.87 24.12 2.88
CA ILE A 226 -4.36 22.95 3.62
C ILE A 226 -3.03 22.48 3.00
N ILE A 227 -2.91 22.52 1.67
CA ILE A 227 -1.65 22.18 0.98
C ILE A 227 -0.55 23.20 1.34
N LYS A 228 -0.90 24.49 1.43
CA LYS A 228 0.01 25.55 1.88
C LYS A 228 0.44 25.34 3.33
N GLU A 229 -0.46 24.89 4.20
CA GLU A 229 -0.13 24.54 5.59
C GLU A 229 0.85 23.36 5.67
N PHE A 230 0.70 22.35 4.82
CA PHE A 230 1.67 21.26 4.71
C PHE A 230 3.03 21.76 4.21
N GLY A 231 3.01 22.70 3.27
CA GLY A 231 4.19 23.31 2.65
C GLY A 231 4.35 22.88 1.19
N LEU A 232 4.03 23.79 0.27
CA LEU A 232 4.16 23.57 -1.18
C LEU A 232 5.59 23.17 -1.57
N GLY A 233 6.61 23.77 -0.96
CA GLY A 233 8.01 23.46 -1.23
C GLY A 233 8.39 22.03 -0.83
N THR A 234 7.95 21.59 0.35
CA THR A 234 8.15 20.20 0.82
C THR A 234 7.44 19.22 -0.10
N LEU A 235 6.21 19.52 -0.52
CA LEU A 235 5.47 18.66 -1.44
C LEU A 235 6.13 18.60 -2.83
N LEU A 236 6.66 19.73 -3.31
CA LEU A 236 7.43 19.81 -4.56
C LEU A 236 8.70 18.96 -4.50
N GLN A 237 9.43 18.99 -3.37
CA GLN A 237 10.62 18.16 -3.15
C GLN A 237 10.29 16.67 -3.22
N ILE A 238 9.22 16.24 -2.52
CA ILE A 238 8.73 14.85 -2.56
C ILE A 238 8.41 14.45 -4.01
N ALA A 239 7.66 15.28 -4.74
CA ALA A 239 7.30 14.97 -6.12
C ALA A 239 8.52 14.92 -7.06
N ALA A 240 9.48 15.84 -6.90
CA ALA A 240 10.69 15.88 -7.70
C ALA A 240 11.57 14.63 -7.51
N GLU A 241 11.65 14.10 -6.28
CA GLU A 241 12.33 12.83 -6.00
C GLU A 241 11.61 11.66 -6.68
N LEU A 242 10.28 11.61 -6.57
CA LEU A 242 9.44 10.56 -7.14
C LEU A 242 9.40 10.55 -8.68
N LEU A 243 9.62 11.69 -9.35
CA LEU A 243 9.75 11.76 -10.81
C LEU A 243 10.89 10.89 -11.35
N ASN A 244 11.91 10.65 -10.52
CA ASN A 244 13.06 9.82 -10.86
C ASN A 244 12.91 8.36 -10.38
N ASP A 245 11.75 7.98 -9.82
CA ASP A 245 11.52 6.62 -9.36
C ASP A 245 11.48 5.63 -10.53
N ARG A 246 11.84 4.38 -10.25
CA ARG A 246 11.89 3.28 -11.23
C ARG A 246 10.50 2.86 -11.67
N LEU A 247 9.48 2.98 -10.81
CA LEU A 247 8.12 2.55 -11.15
C LEU A 247 7.29 3.66 -11.79
N PRO A 248 6.52 3.36 -12.86
CA PRO A 248 5.69 4.36 -13.55
C PRO A 248 4.61 4.95 -12.64
N ASP A 249 3.95 4.15 -11.81
CA ASP A 249 2.94 4.60 -10.84
C ASP A 249 3.46 5.75 -9.96
N ALA A 250 4.71 5.67 -9.50
CA ALA A 250 5.32 6.69 -8.65
C ALA A 250 5.57 8.00 -9.44
N ARG A 251 6.06 7.87 -10.67
CA ARG A 251 6.31 9.03 -11.56
C ARG A 251 5.01 9.71 -11.98
N GLU A 252 3.95 8.95 -12.20
CA GLU A 252 2.64 9.49 -12.56
C GLU A 252 2.00 10.23 -11.38
N ALA A 253 2.05 9.63 -10.18
CA ALA A 253 1.62 10.30 -8.96
C ALA A 253 2.41 11.61 -8.73
N ALA A 254 3.71 11.63 -9.00
CA ALA A 254 4.53 12.83 -8.91
C ALA A 254 4.07 13.94 -9.87
N ARG A 255 3.76 13.60 -11.14
CA ARG A 255 3.21 14.55 -12.12
C ARG A 255 1.88 15.13 -11.65
N SER A 256 0.98 14.28 -11.15
CA SER A 256 -0.29 14.71 -10.57
C SER A 256 -0.08 15.69 -9.41
N ILE A 257 0.83 15.40 -8.48
CA ILE A 257 1.15 16.30 -7.36
C ILE A 257 1.68 17.65 -7.87
N ILE A 258 2.61 17.65 -8.82
CA ILE A 258 3.17 18.87 -9.41
C ILE A 258 2.07 19.71 -10.08
N ASN A 259 1.13 19.07 -10.78
CA ASN A 259 0.01 19.76 -11.41
C ASN A 259 -0.92 20.42 -10.38
N VAL A 260 -1.16 19.80 -9.23
CA VAL A 260 -1.95 20.40 -8.14
C VAL A 260 -1.22 21.58 -7.51
N ILE A 261 0.10 21.47 -7.28
CA ILE A 261 0.90 22.59 -6.79
C ILE A 261 0.83 23.76 -7.78
N HIS A 262 1.04 23.48 -9.07
CA HIS A 262 1.02 24.50 -10.11
C HIS A 262 -0.36 25.12 -10.29
N SER A 263 -1.46 24.38 -10.12
CA SER A 263 -2.81 24.96 -10.23
C SER A 263 -3.14 25.96 -9.12
N GLY A 264 -2.36 25.99 -8.04
CA GLY A 264 -2.45 27.01 -6.99
C GLY A 264 -1.73 28.32 -7.32
N PHE A 265 -0.98 28.38 -8.43
CA PHE A 265 -0.41 29.62 -8.95
C PHE A 265 -1.47 30.32 -9.83
N PRO A 266 -1.48 31.66 -9.87
CA PRO A 266 -2.42 32.41 -10.68
C PRO A 266 -2.34 31.94 -12.13
N LYS A 267 -3.48 31.49 -12.66
CA LYS A 267 -3.65 31.21 -14.09
C LYS A 267 -4.19 32.47 -14.75
N LYS A 268 -3.80 32.64 -16.02
CA LYS A 268 -4.33 33.62 -16.98
C LYS A 268 -5.81 33.92 -16.72
N ASP A 269 -6.14 35.19 -16.51
CA ASP A 269 -7.52 35.64 -16.73
C ASP A 269 -7.66 35.84 -18.25
N ASP A 270 -8.66 35.24 -18.90
CA ASP A 270 -8.85 35.31 -20.38
C ASP A 270 -9.11 36.73 -20.91
N THR A 271 -8.92 37.76 -20.08
CA THR A 271 -9.21 39.17 -20.35
C THR A 271 -7.98 40.09 -20.36
N LYS A 272 -6.75 39.58 -20.11
CA LYS A 272 -5.53 40.41 -20.16
C LYS A 272 -4.44 39.81 -21.07
N GLU A 273 -4.00 40.62 -22.02
CA GLU A 273 -3.06 40.28 -23.07
C GLU A 273 -1.60 40.22 -22.56
N ASN A 274 -0.89 39.15 -22.94
CA ASN A 274 0.57 38.94 -23.08
C ASN A 274 1.56 39.21 -21.92
N ASP A 275 1.33 40.10 -20.96
CA ASP A 275 2.31 40.34 -19.87
C ASP A 275 2.24 39.30 -18.73
N ASP A 276 1.06 38.71 -18.49
CA ASP A 276 0.86 37.76 -17.39
C ASP A 276 1.51 36.37 -17.63
N GLU A 277 1.82 36.02 -18.88
CA GLU A 277 2.44 34.72 -19.23
C GLU A 277 3.90 34.63 -18.80
N GLU A 278 4.68 35.69 -19.03
CA GLU A 278 6.07 35.74 -18.58
C GLU A 278 6.11 35.81 -17.05
N GLU A 279 5.28 36.63 -16.41
CA GLU A 279 5.29 36.77 -14.95
C GLU A 279 4.85 35.48 -14.22
N THR A 280 3.80 34.80 -14.66
CA THR A 280 3.38 33.51 -14.05
C THR A 280 4.38 32.39 -14.28
N SER A 281 4.94 32.30 -15.49
CA SER A 281 6.01 31.35 -15.81
C SER A 281 7.27 31.63 -14.99
N GLU A 282 7.64 32.90 -14.81
CA GLU A 282 8.76 33.34 -13.98
C GLU A 282 8.53 33.02 -12.49
N THR A 283 7.31 33.22 -11.97
CA THR A 283 6.98 32.87 -10.57
C THR A 283 7.07 31.37 -10.31
N TRP A 284 6.58 30.53 -11.23
CA TRP A 284 6.71 29.07 -11.13
C TRP A 284 8.17 28.61 -11.24
N GLN A 285 8.93 29.15 -12.19
CA GLN A 285 10.34 28.84 -12.37
C GLN A 285 11.18 29.25 -11.15
N SER A 286 10.91 30.43 -10.59
CA SER A 286 11.54 30.92 -9.35
C SER A 286 11.18 30.04 -8.15
N PHE A 287 9.92 29.63 -8.04
CA PHE A 287 9.47 28.68 -7.02
C PHE A 287 10.18 27.32 -7.13
N CYS A 288 10.29 26.77 -8.34
CA CYS A 288 11.03 25.53 -8.58
C CYS A 288 12.51 25.67 -8.19
N SER A 289 13.15 26.77 -8.61
CA SER A 289 14.58 27.02 -8.38
C SER A 289 14.94 27.28 -6.92
N SER A 290 14.01 27.86 -6.14
CA SER A 290 14.20 28.09 -4.70
C SER A 290 14.01 26.84 -3.85
N ASN A 291 13.29 25.83 -4.34
CA ASN A 291 12.95 24.63 -3.57
C ASN A 291 13.67 23.35 -4.01
N LEU A 292 14.24 23.33 -5.23
CA LEU A 292 14.84 22.13 -5.84
C LEU A 292 16.28 22.38 -6.32
N PRO A 293 17.12 21.33 -6.39
CA PRO A 293 18.41 21.41 -7.08
C PRO A 293 18.25 21.79 -8.56
N PRO A 294 19.25 22.46 -9.20
CA PRO A 294 19.11 23.05 -10.54
C PRO A 294 18.57 22.10 -11.62
N ILE A 295 19.02 20.85 -11.65
CA ILE A 295 18.60 19.85 -12.65
C ILE A 295 17.12 19.46 -12.44
N SER A 296 16.72 19.23 -11.18
CA SER A 296 15.35 18.90 -10.83
C SER A 296 14.42 20.09 -11.06
N ALA A 297 14.85 21.31 -10.70
CA ALA A 297 14.10 22.54 -10.94
C ALA A 297 13.79 22.73 -12.42
N GLN A 298 14.80 22.61 -13.29
CA GLN A 298 14.60 22.74 -14.74
C GLN A 298 13.68 21.66 -15.31
N SER A 299 13.80 20.42 -14.81
CA SER A 299 12.96 19.30 -15.26
C SER A 299 11.51 19.50 -14.86
N VAL A 300 11.26 19.87 -13.60
CA VAL A 300 9.92 20.12 -13.05
C VAL A 300 9.26 21.34 -13.67
N ALA A 301 10.01 22.43 -13.87
CA ALA A 301 9.48 23.66 -14.48
C ALA A 301 8.85 23.38 -15.85
N LYS A 302 9.50 22.55 -16.67
CA LYS A 302 9.05 22.20 -18.02
C LYS A 302 7.85 21.24 -18.07
N LEU A 303 7.51 20.57 -16.97
CA LEU A 303 6.43 19.57 -16.96
C LEU A 303 5.04 20.17 -17.11
N VAL A 304 4.86 21.41 -16.65
CA VAL A 304 3.54 22.07 -16.63
C VAL A 304 3.43 23.18 -17.69
N SER A 305 4.54 23.51 -18.36
CA SER A 305 4.58 24.46 -19.48
C SER A 305 4.23 23.83 -20.84
N GLN A 306 3.72 22.60 -20.87
CA GLN A 306 3.30 21.86 -22.06
C GLN A 306 1.80 21.63 -22.03
#